data_AF-A0ABC8L3N7-F1
#
_entry.id   AF-A0ABC8L3N7-F1
#
_cell.length_a   1.000
_cell.length_b   1.000
_cell.length_c   1.000
_cell.angle_alpha   90.00
_cell.angle_beta   90.00
_cell.angle_gamma   90.00
#
_symmetry.space_group_name_H-M   'P 1'
#
loop_
_entity.id
_entity.type
_entity.pdbx_description
1 polymer ?
#
loop_
_entity_poly.entity_id
_entity_poly.type
_entity_poly.pdbx_seq_one_letter_code
_entity_poly.pdbx_strand_id
1 'polypeptide(L)'
;MAGPSFSILSRNFIEHCVLGTDNFPRTLLMYLSNTPASLSNYFPTILCNSNLFKKTIINNNLLYLPSNDTSKETPHHLDPKEFTDMVESGAAFARVSSHDDPILDRIDHELLGRTHGEVVPGGWCLGDAGDNRSLCSVWGDSGILRPGSGSERLERRVVELLSNDWFRLHQCIAE
;
A
#
# COMPACT_ATOMS: atom_id res chain seq x y z
N MET A 1 11.50 -3.05 -18.40
CA MET A 1 11.24 -2.75 -16.97
C MET A 1 9.87 -3.27 -16.64
N ALA A 2 9.77 -4.35 -15.86
CA ALA A 2 8.49 -4.82 -15.33
C ALA A 2 8.32 -4.26 -13.93
N GLY A 3 7.20 -3.58 -13.68
CA GLY A 3 6.80 -3.11 -12.36
C GLY A 3 6.11 -4.19 -11.53
N PRO A 4 5.84 -3.91 -10.25
CA PRO A 4 5.16 -4.84 -9.36
C PRO A 4 3.71 -5.10 -9.80
N SER A 5 3.15 -6.24 -9.41
CA SER A 5 1.74 -6.58 -9.61
C SER A 5 0.78 -5.72 -8.77
N PHE A 6 1.31 -4.95 -7.82
CA PHE A 6 0.58 -4.03 -6.96
C PHE A 6 1.31 -2.68 -6.90
N SER A 7 0.60 -1.58 -7.12
CA SER A 7 1.13 -0.21 -7.12
C SER A 7 0.12 0.76 -6.53
N ILE A 8 0.62 1.82 -5.88
CA ILE A 8 -0.18 2.93 -5.38
C ILE A 8 0.06 4.12 -6.31
N LEU A 9 -1.01 4.66 -6.88
CA LEU A 9 -0.94 5.71 -7.89
C LEU A 9 -1.70 6.96 -7.43
N SER A 10 -1.10 8.13 -7.62
CA SER A 10 -1.75 9.39 -7.26
C SER A 10 -2.87 9.72 -8.24
N ARG A 11 -3.90 10.43 -7.75
CA ARG A 11 -5.01 10.91 -8.59
C ARG A 11 -4.52 11.69 -9.80
N ASN A 12 -3.59 12.63 -9.60
CA ASN A 12 -3.04 13.47 -10.66
C ASN A 12 -2.38 12.65 -11.78
N PHE A 13 -1.65 11.58 -11.43
CA PHE A 13 -1.05 10.69 -12.42
C PHE A 13 -2.10 9.87 -13.19
N ILE A 14 -3.14 9.38 -12.51
CA ILE A 14 -4.24 8.66 -13.17
C ILE A 14 -5.01 9.59 -14.11
N GLU A 15 -5.30 10.82 -13.68
CA GLU A 15 -5.95 11.82 -14.53
C GLU A 15 -5.11 12.11 -15.78
N HIS A 16 -3.78 12.22 -15.67
CA HIS A 16 -2.92 12.35 -16.83
C HIS A 16 -3.02 11.15 -17.80
N CYS A 17 -3.05 9.92 -17.27
CA CYS A 17 -3.21 8.71 -18.07
C CYS A 17 -4.58 8.65 -18.78
N VAL A 18 -5.65 9.04 -18.10
CA VAL A 18 -7.03 8.95 -18.59
C VAL A 18 -7.35 10.08 -19.56
N LEU A 19 -7.03 11.32 -19.19
CA LEU A 19 -7.30 12.50 -20.02
C LEU A 19 -6.40 12.52 -21.26
N GLY A 20 -5.21 11.90 -21.20
CA GLY A 20 -4.28 11.81 -22.32
C GLY A 20 -3.93 13.20 -22.87
N THR A 21 -3.57 14.13 -22.00
CA THR A 21 -3.16 15.49 -22.42
C THR A 21 -1.93 15.44 -23.34
N ASP A 22 -1.12 14.37 -23.22
CA ASP A 22 -0.06 13.97 -24.13
C ASP A 22 -0.49 12.69 -24.90
N ASN A 23 0.06 12.49 -26.09
CA ASN A 23 -0.16 11.29 -26.90
C ASN A 23 0.50 10.05 -26.30
N PHE A 24 1.57 10.22 -25.51
CA PHE A 24 2.36 9.11 -25.02
C PHE A 24 1.56 8.05 -24.20
N PRO A 25 0.73 8.41 -23.20
CA PRO A 25 -0.13 7.44 -22.51
C PRO A 25 -1.05 6.65 -23.45
N ARG A 26 -1.68 7.32 -24.43
CA ARG A 26 -2.60 6.65 -25.38
C ARG A 26 -1.86 5.69 -26.30
N THR A 27 -0.73 6.12 -26.87
CA THR A 27 0.09 5.28 -27.74
C THR A 27 0.60 4.06 -27.00
N LEU A 28 1.08 4.24 -25.77
CA LEU A 28 1.58 3.13 -24.96
C LEU A 28 0.45 2.17 -24.56
N LEU A 29 -0.75 2.67 -24.27
CA LEU A 29 -1.91 1.84 -23.95
C LEU A 29 -2.26 0.93 -25.13
N MET A 30 -2.30 1.48 -26.34
CA MET A 30 -2.52 0.71 -27.57
C MET A 30 -1.42 -0.32 -27.82
N TYR A 31 -0.16 0.02 -27.53
CA TYR A 31 0.97 -0.89 -27.71
C TYR A 31 0.93 -2.06 -26.71
N LEU A 32 0.61 -1.78 -25.44
CA LEU A 32 0.64 -2.77 -24.37
C LEU A 32 -0.66 -3.57 -24.22
N SER A 33 -1.77 -3.17 -24.84
CA SER A 33 -3.08 -3.83 -24.67
C SER A 33 -3.08 -5.32 -25.01
N ASN A 34 -2.18 -5.75 -25.90
CA ASN A 34 -2.05 -7.14 -26.35
C ASN A 34 -0.74 -7.79 -25.87
N THR A 35 -0.14 -7.26 -24.80
CA THR A 35 1.11 -7.79 -24.23
C THR A 35 0.87 -8.44 -22.87
N PRO A 36 1.58 -9.54 -22.53
CA PRO A 36 1.59 -10.07 -21.18
C PRO A 36 2.05 -9.02 -20.16
N ALA A 37 1.48 -9.04 -18.96
CA ALA A 37 1.83 -8.13 -17.87
C ALA A 37 1.71 -6.63 -18.26
N SER A 38 0.73 -6.30 -19.12
CA SER A 38 0.50 -4.94 -19.64
C SER A 38 0.46 -3.87 -18.54
N LEU A 39 -0.26 -4.13 -17.44
CA LEU A 39 -0.36 -3.19 -16.31
C LEU A 39 0.97 -2.98 -15.58
N SER A 40 1.73 -4.05 -15.38
CA SER A 40 3.05 -4.01 -14.76
C SER A 40 4.05 -3.22 -15.61
N ASN A 41 3.85 -3.14 -16.93
CA ASN A 41 4.73 -2.38 -17.81
C ASN A 41 4.21 -0.96 -18.06
N TYR A 42 2.90 -0.76 -18.15
CA TYR A 42 2.26 0.49 -18.56
C TYR A 42 2.57 1.64 -17.61
N PHE A 43 2.19 1.54 -16.34
CA PHE A 43 2.35 2.65 -15.41
C PHE A 43 3.80 3.03 -15.13
N PRO A 44 4.74 2.08 -14.88
CA PRO A 44 6.14 2.42 -14.68
C PRO A 44 6.76 3.09 -15.91
N THR A 45 6.36 2.67 -17.12
CA THR A 45 6.88 3.27 -18.36
C THR A 45 6.41 4.72 -18.50
N ILE A 46 5.14 5.04 -18.20
CA ILE A 46 4.66 6.42 -18.21
C ILE A 46 5.35 7.25 -17.14
N LEU A 47 5.44 6.72 -15.92
CA LEU A 47 6.09 7.41 -14.80
C LEU A 47 7.54 7.77 -15.12
N CYS A 48 8.33 6.84 -15.64
CA CYS A 48 9.74 7.07 -15.94
C CYS A 48 9.99 8.00 -17.13
N ASN A 49 9.09 8.03 -18.12
CA ASN A 49 9.29 8.78 -19.36
C ASN A 49 8.52 10.11 -19.41
N SER A 50 7.69 10.41 -18.41
CA SER A 50 7.00 11.70 -18.32
C SER A 50 7.80 12.70 -17.47
N ASN A 51 8.16 13.84 -18.06
CA ASN A 51 8.86 14.91 -17.33
C ASN A 51 8.09 15.44 -16.11
N LEU A 52 6.76 15.31 -16.11
CA LEU A 52 5.89 15.71 -15.01
C LEU A 52 6.00 14.77 -13.80
N PHE A 53 6.22 13.47 -14.02
CA PHE A 53 6.11 12.45 -12.96
C PHE A 53 7.40 11.70 -12.65
N LYS A 54 8.43 11.76 -13.51
CA LYS A 54 9.68 11.01 -13.32
C LYS A 54 10.42 11.29 -12.00
N LYS A 55 10.12 12.41 -11.34
CA LYS A 55 10.70 12.81 -10.05
C LYS A 55 9.76 12.60 -8.86
N THR A 56 8.58 12.02 -9.05
CA THR A 56 7.59 11.79 -7.98
C THR A 56 7.51 10.33 -7.59
N ILE A 57 8.43 9.50 -8.08
CA ILE A 57 8.37 8.05 -7.94
C ILE A 57 9.05 7.65 -6.64
N ILE A 58 8.37 6.80 -5.87
CA ILE A 58 8.95 6.09 -4.75
C ILE A 58 8.94 4.62 -5.17
N ASN A 59 10.11 4.01 -5.34
CA ASN A 59 10.24 2.61 -5.76
C ASN A 59 9.96 1.65 -4.60
N ASN A 60 8.78 1.77 -4.01
CA ASN A 60 8.27 0.91 -2.96
C ASN A 60 6.75 0.99 -2.99
N ASN A 61 6.06 -0.16 -3.00
CA ASN A 61 4.60 -0.23 -3.06
C ASN A 61 3.95 -0.44 -1.68
N LEU A 62 4.72 -0.34 -0.59
CA LEU A 62 4.29 -0.57 0.80
C LEU A 62 3.68 -1.95 1.06
N LEU A 63 3.92 -2.92 0.17
CA LEU A 63 3.57 -4.32 0.37
C LEU A 63 4.71 -5.01 1.11
N TYR A 64 4.39 -5.69 2.21
CA TYR A 64 5.35 -6.53 2.92
C TYR A 64 5.81 -7.69 2.04
N LEU A 65 7.13 -7.84 1.96
CA LEU A 65 7.81 -8.98 1.36
C LEU A 65 8.97 -9.35 2.29
N PRO A 66 9.09 -10.61 2.73
CA PRO A 66 10.18 -11.03 3.59
C PRO A 66 11.50 -10.92 2.83
N SER A 67 12.58 -10.52 3.51
CA SER A 67 13.88 -10.26 2.88
C SER A 67 14.50 -11.47 2.17
N ASN A 68 14.07 -12.69 2.54
CA ASN A 68 14.56 -13.93 1.95
C ASN A 68 13.78 -14.39 0.71
N ASP A 69 12.68 -13.72 0.38
CA ASP A 69 11.90 -14.09 -0.81
C ASP A 69 12.52 -13.47 -2.07
N THR A 70 13.13 -14.35 -2.85
CA THR A 70 13.78 -14.02 -4.14
C THR A 70 12.88 -14.39 -5.33
N SER A 71 11.73 -15.04 -5.09
CA SER A 71 10.81 -15.47 -6.13
C SER A 71 9.95 -14.31 -6.60
N LYS A 72 10.27 -13.77 -7.78
CA LYS A 72 9.36 -12.82 -8.46
C LYS A 72 8.19 -13.52 -9.17
N GLU A 73 8.20 -14.84 -9.25
CA GLU A 73 7.25 -15.63 -10.06
C GLU A 73 5.97 -15.99 -9.30
N THR A 74 6.07 -16.23 -7.99
CA THR A 74 4.92 -16.60 -7.16
C THR A 74 4.57 -15.48 -6.18
N PRO A 75 3.29 -15.05 -6.12
CA PRO A 75 2.80 -14.20 -5.04
C PRO A 75 3.19 -14.73 -3.66
N HIS A 76 4.00 -13.99 -2.90
CA HIS A 76 4.21 -14.31 -1.47
C HIS A 76 2.89 -14.14 -0.72
N HIS A 77 2.59 -15.10 0.15
CA HIS A 77 1.50 -15.01 1.11
C HIS A 77 2.12 -15.05 2.51
N LEU A 78 1.67 -14.14 3.37
CA LEU A 78 2.20 -13.93 4.70
C LEU A 78 2.13 -15.21 5.53
N ASP A 79 3.28 -15.69 6.01
CA ASP A 79 3.35 -16.81 6.97
C ASP A 79 3.12 -16.28 8.39
N PRO A 80 2.35 -16.97 9.26
CA PRO A 80 2.19 -16.59 10.66
C PRO A 80 3.48 -16.32 11.44
N LYS A 81 4.60 -16.95 11.06
CA LYS A 81 5.93 -16.72 11.64
C LYS A 81 6.50 -15.35 11.31
N GLU A 82 6.10 -14.76 10.18
CA GLU A 82 6.57 -13.47 9.68
C GLU A 82 5.76 -12.29 10.22
N PHE A 83 4.72 -12.55 11.03
CA PHE A 83 3.82 -11.51 11.51
C PHE A 83 4.55 -10.36 12.21
N THR A 84 5.49 -10.68 13.10
CA THR A 84 6.26 -9.66 13.82
C THR A 84 7.08 -8.80 12.86
N ASP A 85 7.81 -9.45 11.94
CA ASP A 85 8.62 -8.77 10.92
C ASP A 85 7.74 -7.89 10.01
N MET A 86 6.55 -8.37 9.64
CA MET A 86 5.57 -7.60 8.89
C MET A 86 5.16 -6.33 9.64
N VAL A 87 4.82 -6.45 10.92
CA VAL A 87 4.42 -5.31 11.74
C VAL A 87 5.57 -4.30 11.89
N GLU A 88 6.77 -4.79 12.17
CA GLU A 88 7.97 -3.96 12.36
C GLU A 88 8.43 -3.27 11.06
N SER A 89 8.20 -3.88 9.91
CA SER A 89 8.56 -3.31 8.60
C SER A 89 7.89 -1.97 8.28
N GLY A 90 6.76 -1.68 8.94
CA GLY A 90 5.94 -0.50 8.66
C GLY A 90 5.25 -0.51 7.29
N ALA A 91 5.25 -1.65 6.59
CA ALA A 91 4.46 -1.86 5.38
C ALA A 91 2.97 -1.68 5.66
N ALA A 92 2.25 -1.04 4.73
CA ALA A 92 0.82 -0.78 4.86
C ALA A 92 -0.04 -1.98 4.42
N PHE A 93 0.51 -2.85 3.57
CA PHE A 93 -0.21 -3.96 2.96
C PHE A 93 0.57 -5.26 3.15
N ALA A 94 -0.15 -6.37 3.21
CA ALA A 94 0.38 -7.72 3.09
C ALA A 94 -0.60 -8.56 2.27
N ARG A 95 -0.11 -9.62 1.62
CA ARG A 95 -0.96 -10.57 0.91
C ARG A 95 -1.20 -11.79 1.81
N VAL A 96 -2.45 -12.19 1.97
CA VAL A 96 -2.87 -13.32 2.80
C VAL A 96 -3.33 -14.47 1.90
N SER A 97 -3.22 -15.72 2.38
CA SER A 97 -3.42 -16.92 1.57
C SER A 97 -4.89 -17.21 1.24
N SER A 98 -5.79 -17.00 2.20
CA SER A 98 -7.17 -17.45 2.14
C SER A 98 -8.12 -16.53 2.91
N HIS A 99 -9.42 -16.69 2.67
CA HIS A 99 -10.48 -15.84 3.22
C HIS A 99 -10.62 -15.94 4.76
N ASP A 100 -10.18 -17.04 5.36
CA ASP A 100 -10.28 -17.31 6.80
C ASP A 100 -8.91 -17.73 7.37
N ASP A 101 -7.86 -17.09 6.88
CA ASP A 101 -6.50 -17.35 7.37
C ASP A 101 -6.40 -16.92 8.83
N PRO A 102 -5.93 -17.79 9.77
CA PRO A 102 -5.80 -17.46 11.19
C PRO A 102 -4.95 -16.21 11.48
N ILE A 103 -4.13 -15.78 10.53
CA ILE A 103 -3.39 -14.53 10.65
C ILE A 103 -4.29 -13.30 10.67
N LEU A 104 -5.48 -13.37 10.07
CA LEU A 104 -6.47 -12.30 10.07
C LEU A 104 -7.03 -12.08 11.48
N ASP A 105 -7.29 -13.16 12.23
CA ASP A 105 -7.69 -13.07 13.65
C ASP A 105 -6.60 -12.38 14.49
N ARG A 106 -5.34 -12.69 14.18
CA ARG A 106 -4.20 -12.06 14.84
C ARG A 106 -4.07 -10.57 14.51
N ILE A 107 -4.29 -10.18 13.26
CA ILE A 107 -4.36 -8.77 12.84
C ILE A 107 -5.50 -8.04 13.56
N ASP A 108 -6.68 -8.65 13.59
CA ASP A 108 -7.87 -8.10 14.23
C ASP A 108 -7.63 -7.83 15.72
N HIS A 109 -7.03 -8.79 16.43
CA HIS A 109 -6.78 -8.67 17.85
C HIS A 109 -5.59 -7.76 18.19
N GLU A 110 -4.42 -7.98 17.57
CA GLU A 110 -3.17 -7.32 17.96
C GLU A 110 -2.98 -5.93 17.33
N LEU A 111 -3.52 -5.70 16.12
CA LEU A 111 -3.29 -4.44 15.39
C LEU A 111 -4.51 -3.54 15.37
N LEU A 112 -5.70 -4.12 15.17
CA LEU A 112 -6.95 -3.37 15.04
C LEU A 112 -7.71 -3.26 16.36
N GLY A 113 -7.37 -4.08 17.36
CA GLY A 113 -7.98 -4.05 18.68
C GLY A 113 -9.48 -4.35 18.65
N ARG A 114 -9.91 -5.25 17.76
CA ARG A 114 -11.31 -5.67 17.63
C ARG A 114 -11.49 -7.16 17.85
N THR A 115 -12.69 -7.56 18.23
CA THR A 115 -13.09 -8.97 18.29
C THR A 115 -14.01 -9.34 17.12
N HIS A 116 -14.24 -10.63 16.93
CA HIS A 116 -15.10 -11.13 15.86
C HIS A 116 -16.51 -10.51 15.93
N GLY A 117 -16.96 -9.93 14.82
CA GLY A 117 -18.26 -9.25 14.72
C GLY A 117 -18.25 -7.79 15.14
N GLU A 118 -17.13 -7.27 15.63
CA GLU A 118 -16.97 -5.85 15.97
C GLU A 118 -16.36 -5.05 14.81
N VAL A 119 -16.71 -3.77 14.78
CA VAL A 119 -16.08 -2.79 13.90
C VAL A 119 -14.74 -2.35 14.48
N VAL A 120 -13.77 -2.04 13.60
CA VAL A 120 -12.48 -1.49 14.03
C VAL A 120 -12.73 -0.14 14.71
N PRO A 121 -12.27 0.05 15.96
CA PRO A 121 -12.40 1.33 16.63
C PRO A 121 -11.54 2.41 15.97
N GLY A 122 -12.09 3.62 15.88
CA GLY A 122 -11.43 4.76 15.25
C GLY A 122 -11.82 6.09 15.89
N GLY A 123 -11.41 7.19 15.25
CA GLY A 123 -11.71 8.55 15.74
C GLY A 123 -13.20 8.89 15.80
N TRP A 124 -14.04 8.09 15.11
CA TRP A 124 -15.50 8.17 15.12
C TRP A 124 -16.17 7.42 16.28
N CYS A 125 -15.45 6.67 17.11
CA CYS A 125 -16.06 5.95 18.23
C CYS A 125 -16.19 6.86 19.45
N LEU A 126 -17.44 7.15 19.85
CA LEU A 126 -17.78 8.11 20.90
C LEU A 126 -18.34 7.46 22.19
N GLY A 127 -18.36 6.13 22.27
CA GLY A 127 -18.84 5.40 23.44
C GLY A 127 -17.94 5.57 24.65
N ASP A 128 -18.54 5.58 25.84
CA ASP A 128 -17.82 5.65 27.11
C ASP A 128 -17.31 4.25 27.51
N ALA A 129 -16.07 4.18 28.00
CA ALA A 129 -15.42 2.95 28.44
C ALA A 129 -15.94 2.43 29.79
N GLY A 130 -16.77 3.22 30.50
CA GLY A 130 -17.22 2.94 31.87
C GLY A 130 -18.20 1.77 32.05
N ASP A 131 -18.90 1.34 31.00
CA ASP A 131 -20.11 0.49 31.16
C ASP A 131 -20.03 -0.92 30.52
N ASN A 132 -18.82 -1.49 30.32
CA ASN A 132 -18.67 -2.80 29.66
C ASN A 132 -19.27 -2.84 28.23
N ARG A 133 -19.51 -1.67 27.64
CA ARG A 133 -20.02 -1.48 26.27
C ARG A 133 -18.85 -1.25 25.32
N SER A 134 -18.98 -1.68 24.07
CA SER A 134 -17.95 -1.43 23.06
C SER A 134 -17.77 0.08 22.87
N LEU A 135 -16.52 0.52 22.73
CA LEU A 135 -16.14 1.93 22.49
C LEU A 135 -16.88 2.54 21.29
N CYS A 136 -17.34 1.70 20.36
CA CYS A 136 -18.04 2.10 19.14
C CYS A 136 -19.55 1.86 19.19
N SER A 137 -20.16 1.78 20.39
CA SER A 137 -21.62 1.71 20.54
C SER A 137 -22.32 2.99 20.07
N VAL A 138 -21.63 4.13 20.11
CA VAL A 138 -22.10 5.42 19.58
C VAL A 138 -21.16 5.85 18.45
N TRP A 139 -21.74 6.13 17.30
CA TRP A 139 -21.02 6.49 16.08
C TRP A 139 -21.04 8.01 15.91
N GLY A 140 -19.84 8.59 15.79
CA GLY A 140 -19.61 9.99 15.45
C GLY A 140 -19.29 10.17 13.97
N ASP A 141 -18.60 11.27 13.68
CA ASP A 141 -18.16 11.60 12.32
C ASP A 141 -16.98 10.72 11.87
N SER A 142 -17.19 9.95 10.80
CA SER A 142 -16.18 9.10 10.16
C SER A 142 -14.99 9.88 9.57
N GLY A 143 -15.14 11.18 9.35
CA GLY A 143 -14.06 12.06 8.88
C GLY A 143 -13.02 12.38 9.95
N ILE A 144 -13.31 12.12 11.23
CA ILE A 144 -12.37 12.36 12.32
C ILE A 144 -11.35 11.23 12.36
N LEU A 145 -10.12 11.55 11.95
CA LEU A 145 -8.98 10.65 12.03
C LEU A 145 -8.25 10.85 13.36
N ARG A 146 -8.00 9.74 14.07
CA ARG A 146 -7.11 9.71 15.25
C ARG A 146 -5.92 8.80 14.94
N PRO A 147 -4.70 9.33 14.84
CA PRO A 147 -3.51 8.51 14.67
C PRO A 147 -3.35 7.52 15.82
N GLY A 148 -3.07 6.26 15.49
CA GLY A 148 -2.68 5.23 16.45
C GLY A 148 -1.30 4.66 16.13
N SER A 149 -0.90 3.59 16.81
CA SER A 149 0.42 2.96 16.62
C SER A 149 0.69 2.55 15.17
N GLY A 150 -0.34 2.12 14.42
CA GLY A 150 -0.21 1.83 12.99
C GLY A 150 0.15 3.04 12.14
N SER A 151 -0.39 4.23 12.48
CA SER A 151 -0.04 5.48 11.81
C SER A 151 1.42 5.86 12.06
N GLU A 152 1.92 5.67 13.28
CA GLU A 152 3.32 5.96 13.63
C GLU A 152 4.29 5.03 12.89
N ARG A 153 3.94 3.74 12.76
CA ARG A 153 4.75 2.78 11.98
C ARG A 153 4.80 3.16 10.50
N LEU A 154 3.65 3.53 9.92
CA LEU A 154 3.57 3.97 8.54
C LEU A 154 4.34 5.27 8.31
N GLU A 155 4.19 6.25 9.21
CA GLU A 155 4.92 7.52 9.15
C GLU A 155 6.43 7.28 9.12
N ARG A 156 6.94 6.47 10.05
CA ARG A 156 8.37 6.11 10.08
C ARG A 156 8.82 5.53 8.76
N ARG A 157 8.06 4.58 8.20
CA ARG A 157 8.36 3.95 6.92
C ARG A 157 8.37 4.94 5.76
N VAL A 158 7.39 5.85 5.71
CA VAL A 158 7.30 6.88 4.67
C VAL A 158 8.48 7.85 4.78
N VAL A 159 8.84 8.28 5.99
CA VAL A 159 9.99 9.17 6.22
C VAL A 159 11.30 8.51 5.78
N GLU A 160 11.49 7.22 6.09
CA GLU A 160 12.64 6.44 5.61
C GLU A 160 12.72 6.40 4.08
N LEU A 161 11.59 6.10 3.41
CA LEU A 161 11.51 6.03 1.95
C LEU A 161 11.77 7.39 1.26
N LEU A 162 11.45 8.49 1.95
CA LEU A 162 11.66 9.85 1.48
C LEU A 162 13.03 10.42 1.86
N SER A 163 13.84 9.68 2.64
CA SER A 163 15.20 10.10 2.97
C SER A 163 16.03 10.27 1.69
N ASN A 164 16.88 11.31 1.65
CA ASN A 164 17.61 11.71 0.44
C ASN A 164 18.44 10.57 -0.18
N ASP A 165 19.03 9.74 0.67
CA ASP A 165 19.90 8.64 0.24
C ASP A 165 19.08 7.54 -0.45
N TRP A 166 17.95 7.14 0.12
CA TRP A 166 17.10 6.11 -0.48
C TRP A 166 16.38 6.62 -1.73
N PHE A 167 15.79 7.81 -1.66
CA PHE A 167 14.96 8.35 -2.72
C PHE A 167 15.73 8.54 -4.03
N ARG A 168 16.96 9.08 -3.96
CA ARG A 168 17.77 9.35 -5.17
C ARG A 168 18.32 8.08 -5.83
N LEU A 169 18.67 7.07 -5.03
CA LEU A 169 19.25 5.82 -5.52
C LEU A 169 18.24 4.93 -6.26
N HIS A 170 16.94 5.15 -6.06
CA HIS A 170 15.89 4.29 -6.59
C HIS A 170 14.93 5.00 -7.57
N GLN A 171 15.40 6.06 -8.24
CA GLN A 171 14.64 6.71 -9.31
C GLN A 171 14.79 5.97 -10.65
N CYS A 172 13.95 6.34 -11.62
CA CYS A 172 14.11 5.89 -12.99
C CYS A 172 15.49 6.28 -13.52
N ILE A 173 16.21 5.29 -14.05
CA ILE A 173 17.50 5.50 -14.70
C ILE A 173 17.21 6.15 -16.05
N ALA A 174 17.82 7.31 -16.31
CA ALA A 174 17.91 7.84 -17.65
C ALA A 174 19.04 7.08 -18.36
N GLU A 175 18.70 6.37 -19.43
CA GLU A 175 19.69 5.89 -20.41
C GLU A 175 20.10 7.05 -21.33
#